data_AF-A0A1I8D626-F1
#
_entry.id   AF-A0A1I8D626-F1
#
_cell.length_a   1.000
_cell.length_b   1.000
_cell.length_c   1.000
_cell.angle_alpha   90.00
_cell.angle_beta   90.00
_cell.angle_gamma   90.00
#
_symmetry.space_group_name_H-M   'P 1'
#
loop_
_entity.id
_entity.type
_entity.pdbx_description
1 polymer ?
#
loop_
_entity_poly.entity_id
_entity_poly.type
_entity_poly.pdbx_seq_one_letter_code
_entity_poly.pdbx_strand_id
1 'polypeptide(L)'
;MESQTVNNFHKTKNQVVKFKNTVELKKTWSVFSTMDQNSYAVSEPRIVVESQTAVSLVFHPIESENVVEYQIRYYRIGISDSAITTPILTENDVLCPKFGCDWSCYLIYNLQKNPREYEFEIKARVDKIWNKYVVFKRRAWSSLERQCSITPPFFMVKNLESVDYTREIDIDVKEYKRQGTWRYILIVDMRGNEGVTAAIDMTKLHDKSKAINDETPYYIAASFTEDNFNKMNKFIIGDAKMHGGYVF
;
A
#
# COMPACT_ATOMS: atom_id res chain seq x y z
N MET A 1 29.88 78.55 71.97
CA MET A 1 29.59 78.26 70.56
C MET A 1 28.50 77.21 70.56
N GLU A 2 27.23 77.59 70.75
CA GLU A 2 26.32 78.11 69.70
C GLU A 2 26.27 77.16 68.49
N SER A 3 25.13 76.74 67.94
CA SER A 3 23.74 77.10 68.17
C SER A 3 22.87 76.25 67.21
N GLN A 4 21.78 75.71 67.75
CA GLN A 4 20.43 75.57 67.18
C GLN A 4 20.08 74.56 66.05
N THR A 5 19.10 73.73 66.44
CA THR A 5 18.04 73.08 65.67
C THR A 5 17.16 74.06 64.89
N VAL A 6 16.77 73.71 63.66
CA VAL A 6 15.48 74.11 63.06
C VAL A 6 14.93 72.98 62.18
N ASN A 7 13.76 72.46 62.57
CA ASN A 7 12.88 71.61 61.76
C ASN A 7 12.41 72.33 60.50
N ASN A 8 12.25 71.63 59.38
CA ASN A 8 11.18 71.99 58.45
C ASN A 8 10.61 70.80 57.68
N PHE A 9 9.28 70.78 57.70
CA PHE A 9 8.36 69.76 57.21
C PHE A 9 8.22 69.72 55.68
N HIS A 10 7.82 68.53 55.21
CA HIS A 10 7.01 68.22 54.02
C HIS A 10 7.44 68.70 52.62
N LYS A 11 7.68 67.71 51.75
CA LYS A 11 6.73 67.36 50.67
C LYS A 11 7.09 65.99 50.08
N THR A 12 6.45 64.93 50.59
CA THR A 12 6.29 63.69 49.85
C THR A 12 5.50 64.02 48.58
N LYS A 13 6.19 64.12 47.44
CA LYS A 13 5.51 64.08 46.14
C LYS A 13 4.90 62.69 46.03
N ASN A 14 3.59 62.59 46.25
CA ASN A 14 2.79 61.46 45.79
C ASN A 14 2.92 61.42 44.25
N GLN A 15 3.90 60.67 43.76
CA GLN A 15 3.87 60.22 42.38
C GLN A 15 2.72 59.23 42.27
N VAL A 16 1.59 59.70 41.77
CA VAL A 16 0.54 58.82 41.25
C VAL A 16 1.12 58.15 40.01
N VAL A 17 1.64 56.94 40.17
CA VAL A 17 2.00 56.07 39.06
C VAL A 17 0.69 55.71 38.35
N LYS A 18 0.37 56.42 37.28
CA LYS A 18 -0.71 56.01 36.37
C LYS A 18 -0.23 54.76 35.63
N PHE A 19 -0.66 53.60 36.11
CA PHE A 19 -0.59 52.38 35.31
C PHE A 19 -1.43 52.59 34.05
N LYS A 20 -0.76 52.67 32.89
CA LYS A 20 -1.43 52.54 31.59
C LYS A 20 -1.94 51.10 31.51
N ASN A 21 -3.21 50.90 31.86
CA ASN A 21 -3.89 49.63 31.65
C ASN A 21 -4.23 49.49 30.17
N THR A 22 -3.22 49.19 29.35
CA THR A 22 -3.44 48.50 28.09
C THR A 22 -3.12 47.04 28.35
N VAL A 23 -4.06 46.32 28.97
CA VAL A 23 -3.96 44.87 29.03
C VAL A 23 -4.21 44.38 27.61
N GLU A 24 -3.15 44.15 26.86
CA GLU A 24 -3.23 43.40 25.60
C GLU A 24 -3.73 42.00 25.96
N LEU A 25 -5.00 41.74 25.64
CA LEU A 25 -5.60 40.41 25.77
C LEU A 25 -4.81 39.46 24.85
N LYS A 26 -3.90 38.68 25.44
CA LYS A 26 -3.24 37.57 24.76
C LYS A 26 -4.30 36.56 24.37
N LYS A 27 -4.70 36.56 23.10
CA LYS A 27 -5.55 35.51 22.52
C LYS A 27 -4.68 34.28 22.36
N THR A 28 -4.88 33.30 23.23
CA THR A 28 -4.35 31.96 23.04
C THR A 28 -5.43 31.14 22.33
N TRP A 29 -5.03 30.35 21.36
CA TRP A 29 -5.89 29.34 20.76
C TRP A 29 -5.22 27.99 21.01
N SER A 30 -6.05 26.97 21.23
CA SER A 30 -5.60 25.59 21.39
C SER A 30 -6.38 24.76 20.38
N VAL A 31 -5.67 24.13 19.46
CA VAL A 31 -6.23 23.16 18.53
C VAL A 31 -5.98 21.78 19.13
N PHE A 32 -7.05 21.03 19.37
CA PHE A 32 -6.98 19.65 19.83
C PHE A 32 -7.31 18.75 18.63
N SER A 33 -6.40 17.84 18.28
CA SER A 33 -6.71 16.74 17.38
C SER A 33 -7.29 15.61 18.20
N THR A 34 -8.49 15.13 17.84
CA THR A 34 -9.05 13.89 18.38
C THR A 34 -8.44 12.64 17.74
N MET A 35 -7.63 12.83 16.69
CA MET A 35 -6.99 11.76 15.96
C MET A 35 -5.59 11.50 16.51
N ASP A 36 -5.32 10.23 16.84
CA ASP A 36 -4.03 9.79 17.34
C ASP A 36 -2.92 10.04 16.31
N GLN A 37 -1.71 10.29 16.81
CA GLN A 37 -0.53 10.34 15.96
C GLN A 37 -0.39 9.00 15.23
N ASN A 38 -0.33 9.04 13.89
CA ASN A 38 -0.22 7.88 13.00
C ASN A 38 -1.50 7.05 12.82
N SER A 39 -2.68 7.62 13.06
CA SER A 39 -3.99 6.97 12.79
C SER A 39 -4.09 6.30 11.41
N TYR A 40 -3.48 6.91 10.39
CA TYR A 40 -3.43 6.40 9.01
C TYR A 40 -2.04 5.94 8.59
N ALA A 41 -1.18 5.55 9.53
CA ALA A 41 0.05 4.86 9.16
C ALA A 41 -0.29 3.43 8.77
N VAL A 42 0.35 2.95 7.71
CA VAL A 42 0.14 1.58 7.23
C VAL A 42 0.54 0.59 8.32
N SER A 43 -0.42 -0.23 8.76
CA SER A 43 -0.22 -1.19 9.83
C SER A 43 0.31 -2.51 9.29
N GLU A 44 1.27 -3.05 10.03
CA GLU A 44 1.91 -4.34 9.78
C GLU A 44 2.38 -4.62 8.33
N PRO A 45 3.15 -3.72 7.69
CA PRO A 45 3.74 -4.03 6.40
C PRO A 45 4.76 -5.17 6.53
N ARG A 46 4.58 -6.24 5.75
CA ARG A 46 5.38 -7.47 5.80
C ARG A 46 5.89 -7.89 4.43
N ILE A 47 7.08 -8.49 4.43
CA ILE A 47 7.62 -9.26 3.31
C ILE A 47 7.27 -10.73 3.54
N VAL A 48 6.43 -11.32 2.68
CA VAL A 48 5.91 -12.69 2.88
C VAL A 48 6.67 -13.71 2.05
N VAL A 49 6.84 -13.44 0.76
CA VAL A 49 7.51 -14.34 -0.18
C VAL A 49 8.52 -13.55 -0.98
N GLU A 50 9.73 -14.08 -1.12
CA GLU A 50 10.81 -13.51 -1.92
C GLU A 50 11.41 -14.59 -2.83
N SER A 51 11.85 -14.18 -4.01
CA SER A 51 12.68 -14.97 -4.92
C SER A 51 14.08 -14.32 -5.01
N GLN A 52 14.89 -14.73 -5.99
CA GLN A 52 16.19 -14.08 -6.22
C GLN A 52 16.07 -12.68 -6.82
N THR A 53 14.95 -12.37 -7.50
CA THR A 53 14.77 -11.15 -8.31
C THR A 53 13.46 -10.42 -8.04
N ALA A 54 12.62 -10.93 -7.14
CA ALA A 54 11.30 -10.38 -6.86
C ALA A 54 10.87 -10.58 -5.41
N VAL A 55 9.93 -9.76 -4.95
CA VAL A 55 9.40 -9.77 -3.58
C VAL A 55 7.90 -9.44 -3.57
N SER A 56 7.14 -10.19 -2.77
CA SER A 56 5.74 -9.91 -2.48
C SER A 56 5.62 -9.24 -1.12
N LEU A 57 5.03 -8.05 -1.16
CA LEU A 57 4.76 -7.17 -0.04
C LEU A 57 3.28 -7.26 0.32
N VAL A 58 2.97 -7.27 1.62
CA VAL A 58 1.59 -7.32 2.12
C VAL A 58 1.42 -6.32 3.27
N PHE A 59 0.23 -5.78 3.44
CA PHE A 59 -0.09 -4.85 4.52
C PHE A 59 -1.61 -4.79 4.75
N HIS A 60 -2.04 -4.32 5.92
CA HIS A 60 -3.46 -4.11 6.16
C HIS A 60 -3.97 -2.87 5.40
N PRO A 61 -5.14 -2.95 4.76
CA PRO A 61 -5.78 -1.76 4.20
C PRO A 61 -6.14 -0.79 5.33
N ILE A 62 -6.12 0.50 5.02
CA ILE A 62 -6.55 1.54 5.96
C ILE A 62 -8.06 1.73 5.82
N GLU A 63 -8.78 1.54 6.91
CA GLU A 63 -10.22 1.83 6.96
C GLU A 63 -10.43 3.34 7.06
N SER A 64 -11.02 3.94 6.03
CA SER A 64 -11.30 5.36 5.94
C SER A 64 -12.50 5.61 5.02
N GLU A 65 -13.37 6.55 5.37
CA GLU A 65 -14.46 7.02 4.48
C GLU A 65 -13.92 7.85 3.30
N ASN A 66 -12.71 8.41 3.45
CA ASN A 66 -12.01 9.15 2.42
C ASN A 66 -11.15 8.24 1.55
N VAL A 67 -10.88 8.70 0.32
CA VAL A 67 -9.98 8.01 -0.61
C VAL A 67 -8.60 7.79 0.02
N VAL A 68 -8.17 6.52 0.02
CA VAL A 68 -6.85 6.11 0.46
C VAL A 68 -5.98 5.81 -0.76
N GLU A 69 -4.76 6.33 -0.73
CA GLU A 69 -3.74 6.00 -1.72
C GLU A 69 -2.44 5.58 -1.04
N TYR A 70 -1.63 4.81 -1.73
CA TYR A 70 -0.37 4.26 -1.22
C TYR A 70 0.79 4.66 -2.12
N GLN A 71 1.97 4.74 -1.53
CA GLN A 71 3.22 4.89 -2.26
C GLN A 71 4.29 4.04 -1.59
N ILE A 72 4.95 3.20 -2.39
CA ILE A 72 6.02 2.32 -1.95
C ILE A 72 7.33 2.89 -2.48
N ARG A 73 8.37 2.87 -1.65
CA ARG A 73 9.74 3.15 -2.08
C ARG A 73 10.68 2.05 -1.63
N TYR A 74 11.77 1.88 -2.36
CA TYR A 74 12.80 0.93 -2.01
C TYR A 74 14.16 1.42 -2.46
N TYR A 75 15.19 1.06 -1.70
CA TYR A 75 16.57 1.43 -1.95
C TYR A 75 17.50 0.32 -1.49
N ARG A 76 18.70 0.29 -2.08
CA ARG A 76 19.70 -0.69 -1.71
C ARG A 76 20.35 -0.29 -0.39
N ILE A 77 20.47 -1.24 0.53
CA ILE A 77 21.10 -1.03 1.84
C ILE A 77 22.56 -0.60 1.61
N GLY A 78 22.96 0.51 2.23
CA GLY A 78 24.29 1.10 2.07
C GLY A 78 24.47 2.02 0.86
N ILE A 79 23.42 2.25 0.05
CA ILE A 79 23.43 3.23 -1.04
C ILE A 79 22.20 4.15 -0.87
N SER A 80 22.40 5.33 -0.31
CA SER A 80 21.32 6.24 0.10
C SER A 80 20.64 6.99 -1.06
N ASP A 81 21.33 7.21 -2.17
CA ASP A 81 20.89 8.18 -3.19
C ASP A 81 20.07 7.57 -4.34
N SER A 82 19.68 6.29 -4.24
CA SER A 82 19.00 5.56 -5.32
C SER A 82 17.66 4.95 -4.91
N ALA A 83 16.86 5.70 -4.14
CA ALA A 83 15.51 5.28 -3.81
C ALA A 83 14.59 5.32 -5.04
N ILE A 84 14.06 4.17 -5.43
CA ILE A 84 13.04 4.03 -6.47
C ILE A 84 11.68 4.10 -5.79
N THR A 85 10.77 4.91 -6.34
CA THR A 85 9.43 5.12 -5.80
C THR A 85 8.39 4.71 -6.84
N THR A 86 7.36 3.99 -6.40
CA THR A 86 6.24 3.61 -7.27
C THR A 86 5.40 4.84 -7.64
N PRO A 87 4.61 4.74 -8.72
CA PRO A 87 3.45 5.61 -8.91
C PRO A 87 2.52 5.58 -7.67
N ILE A 88 1.62 6.55 -7.60
CA ILE A 88 0.56 6.54 -6.60
C ILE A 88 -0.36 5.36 -6.90
N LEU A 89 -0.55 4.51 -5.90
CA LEU A 89 -1.36 3.30 -5.96
C LEU A 89 -2.70 3.57 -5.28
N THR A 90 -3.79 3.22 -5.94
CA THR A 90 -5.13 3.21 -5.35
C THR A 90 -5.39 1.90 -4.60
N GLU A 91 -6.48 1.83 -3.85
CA GLU A 91 -6.91 0.58 -3.20
C GLU A 91 -7.10 -0.57 -4.20
N ASN A 92 -7.57 -0.26 -5.41
CA ASN A 92 -7.74 -1.25 -6.47
C ASN A 92 -6.40 -1.81 -6.98
N ASP A 93 -5.34 -1.00 -6.97
CA ASP A 93 -4.01 -1.41 -7.44
C ASP A 93 -3.30 -2.33 -6.44
N VAL A 94 -3.80 -2.46 -5.22
CA VAL A 94 -3.16 -3.25 -4.15
C VAL A 94 -4.03 -4.41 -3.68
N LEU A 95 -5.10 -4.73 -4.41
CA LEU A 95 -5.97 -5.87 -4.10
C LEU A 95 -5.24 -7.19 -4.28
N CYS A 96 -5.24 -8.02 -3.24
CA CYS A 96 -4.62 -9.33 -3.32
C CYS A 96 -5.36 -10.30 -4.25
N PRO A 97 -4.64 -11.06 -5.09
CA PRO A 97 -5.23 -11.98 -6.07
C PRO A 97 -5.98 -13.16 -5.44
N LYS A 98 -5.51 -13.63 -4.28
CA LYS A 98 -6.00 -14.86 -3.67
C LYS A 98 -7.34 -14.60 -2.97
N PHE A 99 -8.28 -15.53 -3.15
CA PHE A 99 -9.62 -15.42 -2.55
C PHE A 99 -9.59 -15.57 -1.03
N GLY A 100 -10.47 -14.82 -0.35
CA GLY A 100 -10.55 -14.79 1.11
C GLY A 100 -9.39 -14.02 1.76
N CYS A 101 -8.72 -13.15 0.99
CA CYS A 101 -7.69 -12.29 1.51
C CYS A 101 -8.22 -10.88 1.75
N ASP A 102 -8.16 -10.43 3.01
CA ASP A 102 -8.55 -9.08 3.43
C ASP A 102 -7.36 -8.11 3.46
N TRP A 103 -6.15 -8.60 3.16
CA TRP A 103 -4.94 -7.79 3.13
C TRP A 103 -4.72 -7.21 1.74
N SER A 104 -4.04 -6.07 1.70
CA SER A 104 -3.49 -5.52 0.48
C SER A 104 -2.14 -6.16 0.18
N CYS A 105 -1.80 -6.32 -1.10
CA CYS A 105 -0.48 -6.76 -1.51
C CYS A 105 -0.01 -6.15 -2.82
N TYR A 106 1.32 -6.17 -2.97
CA TYR A 106 2.02 -5.58 -4.09
C TYR A 106 3.25 -6.44 -4.44
N LEU A 107 3.56 -6.54 -5.73
CA LEU A 107 4.71 -7.28 -6.24
C LEU A 107 5.75 -6.31 -6.79
N ILE A 108 6.98 -6.41 -6.31
CA ILE A 108 8.13 -5.78 -6.95
C ILE A 108 8.96 -6.90 -7.58
N TYR A 109 9.21 -6.81 -8.87
CA TYR A 109 9.98 -7.80 -9.62
C TYR A 109 11.05 -7.12 -10.47
N ASN A 110 11.92 -7.92 -11.09
CA ASN A 110 13.08 -7.45 -11.85
C ASN A 110 14.04 -6.58 -11.02
N LEU A 111 14.21 -6.91 -9.73
CA LEU A 111 15.25 -6.32 -8.90
C LEU A 111 16.63 -6.72 -9.42
N GLN A 112 17.54 -5.74 -9.51
CA GLN A 112 18.90 -5.94 -10.00
C GLN A 112 19.76 -6.83 -9.08
N LYS A 113 19.41 -6.85 -7.79
CA LYS A 113 20.07 -7.61 -6.73
C LYS A 113 19.04 -8.37 -5.93
N ASN A 114 19.53 -9.24 -5.04
CA ASN A 114 18.65 -10.02 -4.19
C ASN A 114 17.77 -9.09 -3.32
N PRO A 115 16.46 -9.37 -3.13
CA PRO A 115 15.58 -8.56 -2.29
C PRO A 115 16.10 -8.29 -0.87
N ARG A 116 16.98 -9.14 -0.34
CA ARG A 116 17.62 -8.96 0.98
C ARG A 116 18.63 -7.83 1.03
N GLU A 117 19.13 -7.38 -0.12
CA GLU A 117 20.00 -6.20 -0.22
C GLU A 117 19.20 -4.89 -0.28
N TYR A 118 17.88 -4.95 -0.22
CA TYR A 118 16.99 -3.79 -0.25
C TYR A 118 16.23 -3.61 1.06
N GLU A 119 15.92 -2.34 1.33
CA GLU A 119 14.91 -1.92 2.29
C GLU A 119 13.69 -1.40 1.53
N PHE A 120 12.50 -1.77 1.99
CA PHE A 120 11.23 -1.41 1.39
C PHE A 120 10.40 -0.64 2.41
N GLU A 121 9.77 0.43 1.98
CA GLU A 121 8.95 1.28 2.83
C GLU A 121 7.66 1.68 2.14
N ILE A 122 6.59 1.85 2.91
CA ILE A 122 5.28 2.29 2.43
C ILE A 122 4.77 3.45 3.26
N LYS A 123 4.06 4.36 2.61
CA LYS A 123 3.23 5.37 3.26
C LYS A 123 1.86 5.41 2.59
N ALA A 124 0.89 5.96 3.30
CA ALA A 124 -0.44 6.21 2.77
C ALA A 124 -0.74 7.71 2.71
N ARG A 125 -1.63 8.10 1.81
CA ARG A 125 -2.25 9.41 1.72
C ARG A 125 -3.73 9.24 2.01
N VAL A 126 -4.22 9.94 3.02
CA VAL A 126 -5.64 10.01 3.39
C VAL A 126 -6.02 11.48 3.45
N ASP A 127 -7.14 11.85 2.84
CA ASP A 127 -7.58 13.24 2.71
C ASP A 127 -6.46 14.19 2.20
N LYS A 128 -5.76 13.74 1.14
CA LYS A 128 -4.65 14.46 0.49
C LYS A 128 -3.41 14.69 1.37
N ILE A 129 -3.37 14.19 2.60
CA ILE A 129 -2.25 14.32 3.52
C ILE A 129 -1.44 13.01 3.56
N TRP A 130 -0.14 13.12 3.30
CA TRP A 130 0.78 11.98 3.39
C TRP A 130 1.14 11.67 4.84
N ASN A 131 1.09 10.39 5.19
CA ASN A 131 1.60 9.88 6.44
C ASN A 131 3.11 9.53 6.34
N LYS A 132 3.70 9.15 7.47
CA LYS A 132 5.11 8.73 7.50
C LYS A 132 5.33 7.39 6.80
N TYR A 133 6.57 7.18 6.36
CA TYR A 133 7.01 5.88 5.88
C TYR A 133 7.08 4.85 7.02
N VAL A 134 6.70 3.62 6.70
CA VAL A 134 6.80 2.45 7.56
C VAL A 134 7.55 1.36 6.79
N VAL A 135 8.56 0.76 7.43
CA VAL A 135 9.41 -0.27 6.83
C VAL A 135 8.69 -1.62 6.79
N PHE A 136 8.74 -2.31 5.64
CA PHE A 136 8.28 -3.69 5.53
C PHE A 136 9.21 -4.63 6.31
N LYS A 137 8.66 -5.35 7.28
CA LYS A 137 9.43 -6.27 8.12
C LYS A 137 9.48 -7.67 7.50
N ARG A 138 10.64 -8.32 7.61
CA ARG A 138 10.78 -9.76 7.34
C ARG A 138 10.41 -10.51 8.62
N ARG A 139 9.30 -11.24 8.62
CA ARG A 139 8.87 -12.06 9.76
C ARG A 139 8.85 -13.53 9.37
N ALA A 140 9.19 -14.41 10.32
CA ALA A 140 9.12 -15.85 10.11
C ALA A 140 7.68 -16.29 9.82
N TRP A 141 7.53 -17.20 8.85
CA TRP A 141 6.28 -17.55 8.19
C TRP A 141 5.22 -18.14 9.13
N SER A 142 3.99 -17.66 9.02
CA SER A 142 2.78 -18.41 9.38
C SER A 142 2.06 -18.94 8.13
N SER A 143 1.39 -20.10 8.25
CA SER A 143 0.65 -20.71 7.13
C SER A 143 -0.48 -19.83 6.60
N LEU A 144 -1.03 -18.93 7.44
CA LEU A 144 -2.09 -17.97 7.09
C LEU A 144 -1.59 -16.84 6.18
N GLU A 145 -0.38 -16.32 6.41
CA GLU A 145 0.17 -15.22 5.61
C GLU A 145 0.42 -15.62 4.14
N ARG A 146 0.68 -16.91 3.87
CA ARG A 146 0.80 -17.42 2.49
C ARG A 146 -0.48 -17.30 1.69
N GLN A 147 -1.63 -17.21 2.34
CA GLN A 147 -2.92 -17.11 1.68
C GLN A 147 -3.16 -15.70 1.13
N CYS A 148 -2.46 -14.68 1.65
CA CYS A 148 -2.60 -13.28 1.30
C CYS A 148 -1.38 -12.71 0.58
N SER A 149 -0.84 -13.41 -0.42
CA SER A 149 0.39 -12.99 -1.10
C SER A 149 0.37 -13.24 -2.61
N ILE A 150 1.24 -12.51 -3.30
CA ILE A 150 1.56 -12.74 -4.71
C ILE A 150 2.76 -13.71 -4.74
N THR A 151 2.71 -14.72 -5.60
CA THR A 151 3.83 -15.64 -5.82
C THR A 151 4.85 -14.92 -6.71
N PRO A 152 6.04 -14.58 -6.19
CA PRO A 152 7.03 -13.87 -6.98
C PRO A 152 7.63 -14.79 -8.05
N PRO A 153 7.94 -14.27 -9.25
CA PRO A 153 8.63 -15.03 -10.29
C PRO A 153 10.04 -15.41 -9.83
N PHE A 154 10.50 -16.60 -10.22
CA PHE A 154 11.85 -17.10 -9.87
C PHE A 154 12.98 -16.54 -10.77
N PHE A 155 12.62 -15.83 -11.83
CA PHE A 155 13.52 -15.30 -12.83
C PHE A 155 13.19 -13.84 -13.15
N MET A 156 14.08 -13.16 -13.87
CA MET A 156 13.76 -11.85 -14.43
C MET A 156 12.73 -12.01 -15.54
N VAL A 157 11.60 -11.31 -15.41
CA VAL A 157 10.55 -11.23 -16.41
C VAL A 157 11.08 -10.43 -17.59
N LYS A 158 11.22 -11.09 -18.74
CA LYS A 158 11.62 -10.49 -20.02
C LYS A 158 10.39 -10.30 -20.90
N ASN A 159 10.49 -9.44 -21.91
CA ASN A 159 9.45 -9.23 -22.93
C ASN A 159 8.12 -8.69 -22.38
N LEU A 160 8.16 -7.91 -21.31
CA LEU A 160 7.01 -7.12 -20.86
C LEU A 160 6.54 -6.28 -22.05
N GLU A 161 5.26 -6.37 -22.39
CA GLU A 161 4.62 -5.65 -23.51
C GLU A 161 4.99 -6.12 -24.92
N SER A 162 5.71 -7.24 -25.07
CA SER A 162 5.96 -7.81 -26.38
C SER A 162 4.71 -8.54 -26.89
N VAL A 163 4.16 -8.07 -28.02
CA VAL A 163 2.94 -8.61 -28.64
C VAL A 163 3.02 -10.13 -28.82
N ASP A 164 4.19 -10.65 -29.21
CA ASP A 164 4.43 -12.08 -29.42
C ASP A 164 4.28 -12.93 -28.16
N TYR A 165 4.37 -12.31 -26.98
CA TYR A 165 4.28 -12.95 -25.67
C TYR A 165 3.01 -12.56 -24.91
N THR A 166 2.10 -11.81 -25.53
CA THR A 166 0.80 -11.47 -24.96
C THR A 166 -0.31 -12.37 -25.49
N ARG A 167 -1.36 -12.59 -24.69
CA ARG A 167 -2.58 -13.28 -25.12
C ARG A 167 -3.81 -12.47 -24.73
N GLU A 168 -4.61 -12.12 -25.73
CA GLU A 168 -5.90 -11.47 -25.52
C GLU A 168 -7.00 -12.52 -25.24
N ILE A 169 -7.89 -12.17 -24.31
CA ILE A 169 -9.11 -12.90 -23.99
C ILE A 169 -10.26 -11.90 -24.08
N ASP A 170 -11.21 -12.16 -24.97
CA ASP A 170 -12.42 -11.37 -25.09
C ASP A 170 -13.36 -11.67 -23.91
N ILE A 171 -13.89 -10.61 -23.29
CA ILE A 171 -14.85 -10.73 -22.19
C ILE A 171 -16.25 -10.39 -22.70
N ASP A 172 -17.15 -11.36 -22.75
CA ASP A 172 -18.57 -11.10 -23.00
C ASP A 172 -19.32 -10.91 -21.68
N VAL A 173 -19.55 -9.65 -21.29
CA VAL A 173 -20.27 -9.28 -20.06
C VAL A 173 -21.66 -9.96 -19.96
N LYS A 174 -22.31 -10.31 -21.08
CA LYS A 174 -23.62 -10.98 -21.06
C LYS A 174 -23.54 -12.42 -20.57
N GLU A 175 -22.42 -13.10 -20.81
CA GLU A 175 -22.21 -14.50 -20.41
C GLU A 175 -21.99 -14.61 -18.89
N TYR A 176 -21.42 -13.58 -18.27
CA TYR A 176 -20.95 -13.63 -16.87
C TYR A 176 -21.84 -12.87 -15.87
N LYS A 177 -22.96 -12.28 -16.30
CA LYS A 177 -23.78 -11.40 -15.46
C LYS A 177 -24.50 -12.16 -14.34
N ARG A 178 -24.00 -12.04 -13.10
CA ARG A 178 -24.71 -12.41 -11.87
C ARG A 178 -24.94 -11.18 -11.00
N GLN A 179 -26.20 -10.81 -10.79
CA GLN A 179 -26.58 -9.67 -9.95
C GLN A 179 -26.02 -9.83 -8.53
N GLY A 180 -25.38 -8.78 -8.00
CA GLY A 180 -24.86 -8.74 -6.63
C GLY A 180 -23.44 -9.30 -6.44
N THR A 181 -22.67 -9.48 -7.51
CA THR A 181 -21.30 -10.00 -7.43
C THR A 181 -20.30 -8.86 -7.17
N TRP A 182 -19.70 -8.83 -5.99
CA TRP A 182 -18.68 -7.83 -5.61
C TRP A 182 -17.34 -8.02 -6.33
N ARG A 183 -17.06 -9.24 -6.84
CA ARG A 183 -15.77 -9.61 -7.45
C ARG A 183 -15.91 -10.71 -8.51
N TYR A 184 -15.43 -10.42 -9.71
CA TYR A 184 -15.34 -11.38 -10.82
C TYR A 184 -13.96 -12.01 -10.84
N ILE A 185 -13.87 -13.33 -11.05
CA ILE A 185 -12.60 -14.03 -11.14
C ILE A 185 -12.54 -14.74 -12.49
N LEU A 186 -11.61 -14.33 -13.35
CA LEU A 186 -11.34 -14.99 -14.61
C LEU A 186 -10.27 -16.04 -14.39
N ILE A 187 -10.63 -17.31 -14.56
CA ILE A 187 -9.68 -18.42 -14.40
C ILE A 187 -9.35 -19.02 -15.77
N VAL A 188 -8.08 -18.94 -16.16
CA VAL A 188 -7.56 -19.69 -17.31
C VAL A 188 -7.11 -21.05 -16.83
N ASP A 189 -7.91 -22.07 -17.15
CA ASP A 189 -7.63 -23.47 -16.84
C ASP A 189 -6.96 -24.16 -18.04
N MET A 190 -5.77 -24.72 -17.81
CA MET A 190 -5.06 -25.50 -18.81
C MET A 190 -5.12 -27.02 -18.58
N ARG A 191 -5.94 -27.49 -17.65
CA ARG A 191 -6.22 -28.93 -17.52
C ARG A 191 -6.83 -29.42 -18.83
N GLY A 192 -6.26 -30.48 -19.42
CA GLY A 192 -6.84 -31.14 -20.59
C GLY A 192 -8.24 -31.67 -20.28
N ASN A 193 -8.95 -32.19 -21.30
CA ASN A 193 -10.35 -32.64 -21.20
C ASN A 193 -10.66 -33.56 -20.00
N GLU A 194 -9.68 -34.31 -19.48
CA GLU A 194 -9.83 -35.19 -18.33
C GLU A 194 -9.95 -34.48 -16.96
N GLY A 195 -9.46 -33.22 -16.85
CA GLY A 195 -9.42 -32.48 -15.58
C GLY A 195 -10.49 -31.40 -15.42
N VAL A 196 -11.33 -31.17 -16.44
CA VAL A 196 -12.33 -30.09 -16.48
C VAL A 196 -13.44 -30.29 -15.44
N THR A 197 -13.73 -31.53 -15.04
CA THR A 197 -14.78 -31.87 -14.07
C THR A 197 -14.36 -31.70 -12.61
N ALA A 198 -13.05 -31.57 -12.33
CA ALA A 198 -12.57 -31.34 -10.97
C ALA A 198 -12.71 -29.85 -10.62
N ALA A 199 -13.19 -29.56 -9.39
CA ALA A 199 -13.23 -28.19 -8.89
C ALA A 199 -11.85 -27.53 -8.95
N ILE A 200 -11.82 -26.23 -9.28
CA ILE A 200 -10.58 -25.46 -9.33
C ILE A 200 -10.16 -25.16 -7.90
N ASP A 201 -8.97 -25.60 -7.51
CA ASP A 201 -8.36 -25.23 -6.24
C ASP A 201 -7.63 -23.89 -6.41
N MET A 202 -8.32 -22.81 -6.03
CA MET A 202 -7.81 -21.45 -6.12
C MET A 202 -6.57 -21.20 -5.24
N THR A 203 -6.27 -22.08 -4.27
CA THR A 203 -5.06 -21.94 -3.45
C THR A 203 -3.79 -22.30 -4.24
N LYS A 204 -3.95 -23.03 -5.35
CA LYS A 204 -2.87 -23.50 -6.24
C LYS A 204 -2.65 -22.60 -7.45
N LEU A 205 -3.06 -21.34 -7.37
CA LEU A 205 -2.77 -20.33 -8.39
C LEU A 205 -1.25 -20.08 -8.45
N HIS A 206 -0.63 -20.49 -9.55
CA HIS A 206 0.81 -20.46 -9.78
C HIS A 206 1.13 -20.00 -11.21
N ASP A 207 2.34 -19.47 -11.44
CA ASP A 207 2.81 -19.19 -12.80
C ASP A 207 2.97 -20.48 -13.60
N LYS A 208 2.95 -20.37 -14.93
CA LYS A 208 2.96 -21.55 -15.80
C LYS A 208 4.22 -22.37 -15.57
N SER A 209 5.35 -21.68 -15.44
CA SER A 209 6.66 -22.29 -15.24
C SER A 209 6.71 -23.09 -13.94
N LYS A 210 6.18 -22.55 -12.83
CA LYS A 210 6.11 -23.24 -11.54
C LYS A 210 5.07 -24.35 -11.55
N ALA A 211 3.91 -24.14 -12.15
CA ALA A 211 2.91 -25.19 -12.27
C ALA A 211 3.45 -26.41 -13.03
N ILE A 212 4.20 -26.17 -14.12
CA ILE A 212 4.91 -27.22 -14.87
C ILE A 212 5.97 -27.89 -13.99
N ASN A 213 6.81 -27.11 -13.29
CA ASN A 213 7.88 -27.66 -12.45
C ASN A 213 7.34 -28.47 -11.26
N ASP A 214 6.25 -28.01 -10.65
CA ASP A 214 5.64 -28.62 -9.45
C ASP A 214 4.62 -29.71 -9.82
N GLU A 215 4.46 -30.05 -11.11
CA GLU A 215 3.44 -30.97 -11.64
C GLU A 215 2.02 -30.66 -11.15
N THR A 216 1.74 -29.37 -10.93
CA THR A 216 0.44 -28.89 -10.47
C THR A 216 -0.38 -28.31 -11.62
N PRO A 217 -1.72 -28.37 -11.57
CA PRO A 217 -2.55 -27.71 -12.57
C PRO A 217 -2.25 -26.21 -12.65
N TYR A 218 -2.10 -25.70 -13.87
CA TYR A 218 -1.87 -24.29 -14.10
C TYR A 218 -3.19 -23.52 -14.14
N TYR A 219 -3.25 -22.47 -13.32
CA TYR A 219 -4.39 -21.56 -13.24
C TYR A 219 -3.88 -20.12 -13.22
N ILE A 220 -4.38 -19.29 -14.12
CA ILE A 220 -4.25 -17.83 -14.02
C ILE A 220 -5.57 -17.32 -13.48
N ALA A 221 -5.56 -16.58 -12.38
CA ALA A 221 -6.73 -15.83 -11.93
C ALA A 221 -6.45 -14.35 -12.10
N ALA A 222 -7.38 -13.63 -12.70
CA ALA A 222 -7.49 -12.18 -12.56
C ALA A 222 -8.80 -11.86 -11.84
N SER A 223 -8.77 -10.83 -11.02
CA SER A 223 -9.86 -10.46 -10.13
C SER A 223 -10.30 -9.03 -10.41
N PHE A 224 -11.56 -8.86 -10.79
CA PHE A 224 -12.10 -7.56 -11.15
C PHE A 224 -13.21 -7.15 -10.20
N THR A 225 -13.30 -5.86 -9.88
CA THR A 225 -14.53 -5.28 -9.36
C THR A 225 -15.60 -5.27 -10.46
N GLU A 226 -16.88 -5.18 -10.09
CA GLU A 226 -17.98 -5.08 -11.06
C GLU A 226 -17.78 -3.91 -12.04
N ASP A 227 -17.36 -2.76 -11.53
CA ASP A 227 -17.07 -1.58 -12.35
C ASP A 227 -15.93 -1.80 -13.35
N ASN A 228 -14.86 -2.47 -12.94
CA ASN A 228 -13.73 -2.78 -13.82
C ASN A 228 -14.12 -3.81 -14.88
N PHE A 229 -14.87 -4.84 -14.49
CA PHE A 229 -15.35 -5.88 -15.39
C PHE A 229 -16.26 -5.29 -16.48
N ASN A 230 -17.20 -4.42 -16.10
CA ASN A 230 -18.13 -3.79 -17.05
C ASN A 230 -17.44 -2.83 -18.04
N LYS A 231 -16.31 -2.23 -17.66
CA LYS A 231 -15.52 -1.35 -18.54
C LYS A 231 -14.55 -2.12 -19.43
N MET A 232 -14.22 -3.35 -19.06
CA MET A 232 -13.23 -4.16 -19.76
C MET A 232 -13.89 -4.98 -20.86
N ASN A 233 -13.56 -4.67 -22.11
CA ASN A 233 -13.98 -5.50 -23.25
C ASN A 233 -12.98 -6.65 -23.53
N LYS A 234 -11.72 -6.47 -23.11
CA LYS A 234 -10.61 -7.38 -23.37
C LYS A 234 -9.70 -7.48 -22.16
N PHE A 235 -9.30 -8.69 -21.82
CA PHE A 235 -8.26 -8.98 -20.84
C PHE A 235 -7.00 -9.47 -21.53
N ILE A 236 -5.85 -8.88 -21.20
CA ILE A 236 -4.57 -9.23 -21.82
C ILE A 236 -3.69 -9.88 -20.76
N ILE A 237 -3.23 -11.10 -21.05
CA ILE A 237 -2.21 -11.78 -20.26
C ILE A 237 -0.85 -11.40 -20.82
N GLY A 238 0.12 -11.03 -19.98
CA GLY A 238 1.47 -10.64 -20.39
C GLY A 238 1.71 -9.15 -20.56
N ASP A 239 0.72 -8.28 -20.32
CA ASP A 239 0.84 -6.83 -20.51
C ASP A 239 1.38 -6.06 -19.28
N ALA A 240 1.79 -6.80 -18.24
CA ALA A 240 2.29 -6.26 -16.97
C ALA A 240 1.31 -5.39 -16.17
N LYS A 241 0.04 -5.27 -16.58
CA LYS A 241 -0.95 -4.46 -15.87
C LYS A 241 -1.66 -5.29 -14.83
N MET A 242 -1.64 -4.86 -13.58
CA MET A 242 -2.34 -5.56 -12.52
C MET A 242 -3.84 -5.25 -12.57
N HIS A 243 -4.62 -6.16 -13.17
CA HIS A 243 -6.09 -6.05 -13.18
C HIS A 243 -6.71 -6.76 -11.98
N GLY A 244 -6.34 -6.34 -10.76
CA GLY A 244 -6.57 -7.07 -9.50
C GLY A 244 -6.04 -8.50 -9.58
N GLY A 245 -4.93 -8.82 -8.89
CA GLY A 245 -3.96 -9.82 -9.35
C GLY A 245 -4.49 -11.20 -9.79
N TYR A 246 -3.72 -12.06 -10.47
CA TYR A 246 -2.36 -11.98 -11.02
C TYR A 246 -2.37 -11.55 -12.49
N VAL A 247 -1.30 -10.88 -12.90
CA VAL A 247 -0.83 -10.93 -14.30
C VAL A 247 0.53 -11.61 -14.30
N PHE A 248 0.69 -12.60 -15.18
CA PHE A 248 1.99 -13.19 -15.51
C PHE A 248 2.64 -12.39 -16.62
#